data_AF-A0AAV4C525-F1
#
_entry.id   AF-A0AAV4C525-F1
#
_cell.length_a   1.000
_cell.length_b   1.000
_cell.length_c   1.000
_cell.angle_alpha   90.00
_cell.angle_beta   90.00
_cell.angle_gamma   90.00
#
_symmetry.space_group_name_H-M   'P 1'
#
loop_
_entity.id
_entity.type
_entity.pdbx_description
1 polymer ?
#
loop_
_entity_poly.entity_id
_entity_poly.type
_entity_poly.pdbx_seq_one_letter_code
_entity_poly.pdbx_strand_id
1 'polypeptide(L)'
;MATMEEIVKQADLLGYRGEKREEYLKQEFKLLAKRQERKEKEEAERQAREKKEEADRKERLELEKMKLDAEMKLLQAKFEAGIVKNEPDGSDARSSDAGAKHPKLPNFQDGRDDLDFWLTRFEIFAESNGWSRRNGHHRFVRC
;
A
#
# COMPACT_ATOMS: atom_id res chain seq x y z
N MET A 1 35.47 -7.67 -19.36
CA MET A 1 36.39 -8.57 -18.64
C MET A 1 37.55 -8.83 -19.57
N ALA A 2 38.80 -8.86 -19.06
CA ALA A 2 39.93 -9.11 -19.93
C ALA A 2 39.75 -10.46 -20.63
N THR A 3 39.88 -10.47 -21.95
CA THR A 3 39.70 -11.68 -22.77
C THR A 3 41.00 -12.48 -22.81
N MET A 4 40.89 -13.76 -23.16
CA MET A 4 42.05 -14.66 -23.32
C MET A 4 43.14 -14.04 -24.21
N GLU A 5 42.71 -13.43 -25.32
CA GLU A 5 43.62 -12.80 -26.29
C GLU A 5 44.31 -11.56 -25.73
N GLU A 6 43.64 -10.80 -24.88
CA GLU A 6 44.21 -9.63 -24.22
C GLU A 6 45.31 -10.02 -23.24
N ILE A 7 45.11 -11.09 -22.45
CA ILE A 7 46.12 -11.58 -21.52
C ILE A 7 47.36 -12.09 -22.27
N VAL A 8 47.16 -12.78 -23.39
CA VAL A 8 48.26 -13.25 -24.24
C VAL A 8 49.03 -12.07 -24.83
N LYS A 9 48.35 -11.07 -25.38
CA LYS A 9 48.97 -9.83 -25.88
C LYS A 9 49.71 -9.08 -24.76
N GLN A 10 49.16 -9.05 -23.56
CA GLN A 10 49.75 -8.39 -22.41
C GLN A 10 51.03 -9.10 -21.95
N ALA A 11 51.05 -10.43 -21.96
CA ALA A 11 52.26 -11.22 -21.70
C ALA A 11 53.38 -10.93 -22.73
N ASP A 12 53.00 -10.79 -24.01
CA ASP A 12 53.93 -10.49 -25.10
C ASP A 12 54.46 -9.04 -25.02
N LEU A 13 53.61 -8.07 -24.65
CA LEU A 13 53.99 -6.67 -24.41
C LEU A 13 54.93 -6.51 -23.21
N LEU A 14 54.74 -7.33 -22.17
CA LEU A 14 55.63 -7.37 -20.99
C LEU A 14 56.96 -8.10 -21.28
N GLY A 15 57.12 -8.66 -22.49
CA GLY A 15 58.34 -9.31 -22.93
C GLY A 15 58.59 -10.68 -22.29
N TYR A 16 57.57 -11.28 -21.68
CA TYR A 16 57.70 -12.63 -21.11
C TYR A 16 57.85 -13.66 -22.24
N ARG A 17 58.82 -14.58 -22.10
CA ARG A 17 59.04 -15.69 -23.04
C ARG A 17 59.29 -16.99 -22.28
N GLY A 18 59.04 -18.13 -22.95
CA GLY A 18 59.24 -19.46 -22.40
C GLY A 18 58.44 -19.68 -21.10
N GLU A 19 59.09 -20.31 -20.11
CA GLU A 19 58.46 -20.67 -18.82
C GLU A 19 57.84 -19.47 -18.08
N LYS A 20 58.48 -18.29 -18.14
CA LYS A 20 57.95 -17.08 -17.48
C LYS A 20 56.62 -16.61 -18.09
N ARG A 21 56.42 -16.84 -19.40
CA ARG A 21 55.17 -16.53 -20.08
C ARG A 21 54.07 -17.49 -19.64
N GLU A 22 54.38 -18.78 -19.59
CA GLU A 22 53.43 -19.81 -19.15
C GLU A 22 52.97 -19.58 -17.70
N GLU A 23 53.90 -19.22 -16.82
CA GLU A 23 53.58 -18.92 -15.43
C GLU A 23 52.68 -17.69 -15.27
N TYR A 24 52.97 -16.62 -16.01
CA TYR A 24 52.12 -15.42 -16.05
C TYR A 24 50.71 -15.73 -16.54
N LEU A 25 50.59 -16.45 -17.67
CA LEU A 25 49.32 -16.87 -18.23
C LEU A 25 48.52 -17.71 -17.21
N LYS A 26 49.16 -18.69 -16.57
CA LYS A 26 48.53 -19.55 -15.57
C LYS A 26 48.02 -18.76 -14.37
N GLN A 27 48.76 -17.74 -13.91
CA GLN A 27 48.35 -16.88 -12.81
C GLN A 27 47.15 -15.99 -13.20
N GLU A 28 47.18 -15.37 -14.37
CA GLU A 28 46.11 -14.51 -14.85
C GLU A 28 44.82 -15.30 -15.12
N PHE A 29 44.91 -16.51 -15.70
CA PHE A 29 43.74 -17.37 -15.87
C PHE A 29 43.13 -17.80 -14.54
N LYS A 30 43.96 -18.11 -13.55
CA LYS A 30 43.49 -18.43 -12.20
C LYS A 30 42.77 -17.24 -11.56
N LEU A 31 43.26 -16.02 -11.79
CA LEU A 31 42.63 -14.79 -11.29
C LEU A 31 41.30 -14.50 -12.00
N LEU A 32 41.24 -14.69 -13.32
CA LEU A 32 40.00 -14.57 -14.08
C LEU A 32 38.94 -15.56 -13.62
N ALA A 33 39.30 -16.84 -13.45
CA ALA A 33 38.38 -17.87 -12.98
C ALA A 33 37.80 -17.52 -11.60
N LYS A 34 38.66 -17.08 -10.65
CA LYS A 34 38.19 -16.62 -9.33
C LYS A 34 37.27 -15.40 -9.40
N ARG A 35 37.53 -14.47 -10.32
CA ARG A 35 36.66 -13.30 -10.52
C ARG A 35 35.32 -13.68 -11.11
N GLN A 36 35.28 -14.63 -12.04
CA GLN A 36 34.03 -15.16 -12.60
C GLN A 36 33.22 -15.89 -11.54
N GLU A 37 33.83 -16.81 -10.80
CA GLU A 37 33.16 -17.55 -9.72
C GLU A 37 32.56 -16.60 -8.67
N ARG A 38 33.31 -15.56 -8.28
CA ARG A 38 32.80 -14.55 -7.34
C ARG A 38 31.59 -13.80 -7.90
N LYS A 39 31.63 -13.40 -9.17
CA LYS A 39 30.51 -12.71 -9.82
C LYS A 39 29.28 -13.60 -9.93
N GLU A 40 29.46 -14.85 -10.36
CA GLU A 40 28.38 -15.83 -10.45
C GLU A 40 27.76 -16.09 -9.08
N LYS A 41 28.57 -16.15 -8.02
CA LYS A 41 28.07 -16.27 -6.65
C LYS A 41 27.30 -15.04 -6.18
N GLU A 42 27.82 -13.83 -6.44
CA GLU A 42 27.13 -12.58 -6.11
C GLU A 42 25.82 -12.42 -6.89
N GLU A 43 25.77 -12.84 -8.15
CA GLU A 43 24.56 -12.86 -8.98
C GLU A 43 23.56 -13.92 -8.50
N ALA A 44 24.01 -15.12 -8.17
CA ALA A 44 23.16 -16.18 -7.63
C ALA A 44 22.56 -15.77 -6.27
N GLU A 45 23.34 -15.13 -5.40
CA GLU A 45 22.87 -14.61 -4.12
C GLU A 45 21.84 -13.49 -4.31
N ARG A 46 22.08 -12.57 -5.26
CA ARG A 46 21.11 -11.53 -5.63
C ARG A 46 19.80 -12.14 -6.13
N GLN A 47 19.87 -13.07 -7.07
CA GLN A 47 18.69 -13.76 -7.60
C GLN A 47 17.94 -14.55 -6.52
N ALA A 48 18.66 -15.20 -5.60
CA ALA A 48 18.04 -15.92 -4.49
C ALA A 48 17.31 -14.96 -3.54
N ARG A 49 17.90 -13.79 -3.27
CA ARG A 49 17.28 -12.75 -2.46
C ARG A 49 16.04 -12.17 -3.12
N GLU A 50 16.12 -11.82 -4.40
CA GLU A 50 14.98 -11.30 -5.17
C GLU A 50 13.83 -12.30 -5.22
N LYS A 51 14.11 -13.58 -5.46
CA LYS A 51 13.09 -14.65 -5.44
C LYS A 51 12.44 -14.79 -4.06
N LYS A 52 13.22 -14.65 -2.98
CA LYS A 52 12.70 -14.72 -1.62
C LYS A 52 11.79 -13.52 -1.32
N GLU A 53 12.22 -12.31 -1.64
CA GLU A 53 11.42 -11.09 -1.45
C GLU A 53 10.13 -11.13 -2.30
N GLU A 54 10.17 -11.68 -3.52
CA GLU A 54 8.99 -11.86 -4.35
C GLU A 54 8.03 -12.92 -3.76
N ALA A 55 8.55 -14.03 -3.26
CA ALA A 55 7.76 -15.06 -2.59
C ALA A 55 7.07 -14.49 -1.33
N ASP A 56 7.81 -13.78 -0.49
CA ASP A 56 7.27 -13.14 0.73
C ASP A 56 6.20 -12.10 0.39
N ARG A 57 6.42 -11.31 -0.67
CA ARG A 57 5.42 -10.34 -1.16
C ARG A 57 4.16 -11.04 -1.66
N LYS A 58 4.32 -12.13 -2.41
CA LYS A 58 3.19 -12.91 -2.94
C LYS A 58 2.38 -13.53 -1.81
N GLU A 59 3.03 -14.14 -0.83
CA GLU A 59 2.38 -14.70 0.36
C GLU A 59 1.59 -13.64 1.13
N ARG A 60 2.18 -12.45 1.34
CA ARG A 60 1.48 -11.34 2.01
C ARG A 60 0.22 -10.90 1.26
N LEU A 61 0.28 -10.81 -0.07
CA LEU A 61 -0.86 -10.46 -0.91
C LEU A 61 -1.94 -11.56 -0.90
N GLU A 62 -1.54 -12.83 -0.90
CA GLU A 62 -2.48 -13.95 -0.79
C GLU A 62 -3.20 -13.95 0.57
N LEU A 63 -2.48 -13.71 1.66
CA LEU A 63 -3.08 -13.58 2.99
C LEU A 63 -4.06 -12.39 3.07
N GLU A 64 -3.71 -11.25 2.48
CA GLU A 64 -4.59 -10.08 2.43
C GLU A 64 -5.86 -10.34 1.61
N LYS A 65 -5.73 -11.02 0.46
CA LYS A 65 -6.88 -11.46 -0.34
C LYS A 65 -7.78 -12.42 0.43
N MET A 66 -7.21 -13.42 1.12
CA MET A 66 -7.99 -14.36 1.93
C MET A 66 -8.75 -13.65 3.06
N LYS A 67 -8.13 -12.65 3.70
CA LYS A 67 -8.80 -11.85 4.73
C LYS A 67 -9.96 -11.04 4.15
N LEU A 68 -9.74 -10.38 3.02
CA LEU A 68 -10.77 -9.60 2.35
C LEU A 68 -11.93 -10.48 1.89
N ASP A 69 -11.65 -11.66 1.32
CA ASP A 69 -12.67 -12.63 0.92
C ASP A 69 -13.47 -13.14 2.12
N ALA A 70 -12.81 -13.38 3.26
CA ALA A 70 -13.49 -13.78 4.49
C ALA A 70 -14.39 -12.65 5.02
N GLU A 71 -13.91 -11.42 5.01
CA GLU A 71 -14.68 -10.25 5.43
C GLU A 71 -15.90 -10.02 4.52
N MET A 72 -15.72 -10.13 3.21
CA MET A 72 -16.81 -10.05 2.22
C MET A 72 -17.86 -11.14 2.45
N LYS A 73 -17.44 -12.38 2.71
CA LYS A 73 -18.37 -13.48 3.04
C LYS A 73 -19.12 -13.22 4.34
N LEU A 74 -18.47 -12.66 5.35
CA LEU A 74 -19.12 -12.28 6.61
C LEU A 74 -20.12 -11.15 6.41
N LEU A 75 -19.79 -10.13 5.61
CA LEU A 75 -20.71 -9.06 5.24
C LEU A 75 -21.92 -9.59 4.48
N GLN A 76 -21.69 -10.47 3.49
CA GLN A 76 -22.75 -11.10 2.73
C GLN A 76 -23.66 -11.94 3.64
N ALA A 77 -23.10 -12.76 4.53
CA ALA A 77 -23.88 -13.54 5.49
C ALA A 77 -24.68 -12.64 6.47
N LYS A 78 -24.12 -11.49 6.89
CA LYS A 78 -24.84 -10.50 7.72
C LYS A 78 -25.98 -9.82 6.97
N PHE A 79 -25.80 -9.56 5.68
CA PHE A 79 -26.84 -9.00 4.81
C PHE A 79 -27.96 -10.02 4.57
N GLU A 80 -27.60 -11.26 4.22
CA GLU A 80 -28.55 -12.38 4.02
C GLU A 80 -29.30 -12.75 5.31
N ALA A 81 -28.65 -12.65 6.48
CA ALA A 81 -29.29 -12.84 7.78
C ALA A 81 -30.19 -11.67 8.20
N GLY A 82 -30.32 -10.61 7.40
CA GLY A 82 -31.14 -9.44 7.71
C GLY A 82 -30.66 -8.63 8.93
N ILE A 83 -29.42 -8.83 9.37
CA ILE A 83 -28.84 -8.14 10.54
C ILE A 83 -28.37 -6.74 10.15
N VAL A 84 -28.04 -6.52 8.88
CA VAL A 84 -28.02 -5.16 8.31
C VAL A 84 -29.48 -4.73 8.21
N LYS A 85 -29.99 -4.13 9.30
CA LYS A 85 -31.17 -3.27 9.22
C LYS A 85 -30.85 -2.28 8.10
N ASN A 86 -31.55 -2.40 6.97
CA ASN A 86 -31.81 -1.24 6.15
C ASN A 86 -32.31 -0.17 7.12
N GLU A 87 -31.48 0.84 7.41
CA GLU A 87 -32.04 2.14 7.70
C GLU A 87 -32.98 2.41 6.53
N PRO A 88 -34.29 2.58 6.78
CA PRO A 88 -35.26 2.65 5.71
C PRO A 88 -34.99 3.92 4.89
N ASP A 89 -34.40 3.74 3.72
CA ASP A 89 -34.67 4.61 2.59
C ASP A 89 -36.15 4.45 2.23
N GLY A 90 -36.82 5.58 2.05
CA GLY A 90 -38.24 5.63 1.72
C GLY A 90 -39.12 6.17 2.84
N SER A 91 -39.49 7.45 2.67
CA SER A 91 -40.89 7.88 2.72
C SER A 91 -41.91 6.78 3.09
N ASP A 92 -42.36 6.73 4.34
CA ASP A 92 -43.75 7.06 4.63
C ASP A 92 -44.02 7.25 6.13
N ALA A 93 -44.82 8.29 6.35
CA ALA A 93 -45.80 8.51 7.39
C ALA A 93 -45.86 7.60 8.64
N ARG A 94 -45.84 8.30 9.79
CA ARG A 94 -46.67 8.10 10.99
C ARG A 94 -46.33 6.95 11.93
N SER A 95 -45.62 7.31 12.99
CA SER A 95 -45.84 6.95 14.41
C SER A 95 -44.63 7.46 15.19
N SER A 96 -44.69 8.05 16.38
CA SER A 96 -45.76 8.48 17.26
C SER A 96 -45.03 9.26 18.36
N ASP A 97 -45.49 10.49 18.59
CA ASP A 97 -45.46 11.26 19.82
C ASP A 97 -44.51 10.82 20.96
N ALA A 98 -43.40 11.56 21.15
CA ALA A 98 -42.88 11.97 22.47
C ALA A 98 -41.56 12.76 22.32
N GLY A 99 -41.52 13.96 22.88
CA GLY A 99 -40.28 14.58 23.37
C GLY A 99 -39.58 15.57 22.44
N ALA A 100 -39.87 16.86 22.66
CA ALA A 100 -39.15 18.04 22.18
C ALA A 100 -38.99 18.22 20.65
N LYS A 101 -39.61 19.29 20.13
CA LYS A 101 -39.44 19.78 18.74
C LYS A 101 -38.03 20.36 18.56
N HIS A 102 -37.02 19.50 18.54
CA HIS A 102 -35.71 19.93 18.09
C HIS A 102 -35.70 19.97 16.56
N PRO A 103 -35.09 21.02 15.98
CA PRO A 103 -34.99 21.13 14.54
C PRO A 103 -34.14 19.97 14.03
N LYS A 104 -34.63 19.29 12.98
CA LYS A 104 -33.97 18.11 12.41
C LYS A 104 -32.76 18.55 11.58
N LEU A 105 -31.60 17.99 11.88
CA LEU A 105 -30.38 18.23 11.12
C LEU A 105 -30.53 17.79 9.65
N PRO A 106 -29.88 18.47 8.68
CA PRO A 106 -29.87 18.03 7.29
C PRO A 106 -29.15 16.66 7.14
N ASN A 107 -29.83 15.69 6.53
CA ASN A 107 -29.22 14.39 6.22
C ASN A 107 -28.21 14.51 5.08
N PHE A 108 -27.14 13.71 5.13
CA PHE A 108 -26.18 13.50 4.04
C PHE A 108 -26.78 12.54 3.01
N GLN A 109 -26.77 12.93 1.73
CA GLN A 109 -27.27 12.13 0.62
C GLN A 109 -26.11 11.54 -0.18
N ASP A 110 -25.83 10.25 0.05
CA ASP A 110 -24.76 9.56 -0.65
C ASP A 110 -24.98 9.58 -2.19
N GLY A 111 -23.96 9.97 -2.94
CA GLY A 111 -24.02 10.16 -4.40
C GLY A 111 -24.61 11.48 -4.90
N ARG A 112 -25.12 12.36 -4.03
CA ARG A 112 -25.55 13.74 -4.38
C ARG A 112 -24.85 14.83 -3.60
N ASP A 113 -24.56 14.56 -2.33
CA ASP A 113 -23.84 15.49 -1.46
C ASP A 113 -22.34 15.19 -1.55
N ASP A 114 -21.55 16.14 -2.04
CA ASP A 114 -20.13 16.20 -1.69
C ASP A 114 -19.99 16.72 -0.24
N LEU A 115 -18.87 16.40 0.42
CA LEU A 115 -18.64 16.77 1.82
C LEU A 115 -18.82 18.28 2.07
N ASP A 116 -18.33 19.10 1.15
CA ASP A 116 -18.44 20.57 1.20
C ASP A 116 -19.88 21.06 1.08
N PHE A 117 -20.69 20.38 0.27
CA PHE A 117 -22.08 20.72 0.04
C PHE A 117 -22.95 20.40 1.27
N TRP A 118 -22.70 19.26 1.92
CA TRP A 118 -23.36 18.93 3.18
C TRP A 118 -22.95 19.86 4.32
N LEU A 119 -21.66 20.21 4.42
CA LEU A 119 -21.17 21.19 5.40
C LEU A 119 -21.87 22.54 5.23
N THR A 120 -22.05 23.03 4.01
CA THR A 120 -22.77 24.29 3.74
C THR A 120 -24.21 24.24 4.26
N ARG A 121 -24.94 23.14 4.03
CA ARG A 121 -26.31 22.96 4.55
C ARG A 121 -26.34 22.90 6.07
N PHE A 122 -25.36 22.24 6.68
CA PHE A 122 -25.21 22.19 8.12
C PHE A 122 -24.91 23.59 8.72
N GLU A 123 -24.08 24.39 8.08
CA GLU A 123 -23.74 25.75 8.53
C GLU A 123 -24.97 26.67 8.50
N ILE A 124 -25.74 26.64 7.42
CA ILE A 124 -27.01 27.39 7.30
C ILE A 124 -28.01 26.93 8.38
N PHE A 125 -28.06 25.62 8.65
CA PHE A 125 -28.88 25.08 9.72
C PHE A 125 -28.40 25.56 11.10
N ALA A 126 -27.10 25.54 11.35
CA ALA A 126 -26.52 25.99 12.61
C ALA A 126 -26.79 27.48 12.85
N GLU A 127 -26.64 28.32 11.81
CA GLU A 127 -26.95 29.75 11.88
C GLU A 127 -28.43 30.03 12.13
N SER A 128 -29.33 29.35 11.40
CA SER A 128 -30.79 29.51 11.59
C SER A 128 -31.28 29.05 12.96
N ASN A 129 -30.51 28.17 13.64
CA ASN A 129 -30.78 27.71 15.00
C ASN A 129 -29.97 28.45 16.07
N GLY A 130 -29.28 29.53 15.71
CA GLY A 130 -28.55 30.38 16.66
C GLY A 130 -27.31 29.73 17.26
N TRP A 131 -26.75 28.71 16.61
CA TRP A 131 -25.52 28.05 17.05
C TRP A 131 -24.35 28.97 16.75
N SER A 132 -24.01 29.83 17.71
CA SER A 132 -22.96 30.84 17.54
C SER A 132 -21.58 30.16 17.43
N ARG A 133 -20.79 30.53 16.41
CA ARG A 133 -19.42 30.01 16.16
C ARG A 133 -18.36 30.45 17.18
N ARG A 134 -18.74 30.76 18.42
CA ARG A 134 -17.80 31.39 19.34
C ARG A 134 -16.93 30.36 20.05
N ASN A 135 -15.64 30.41 19.70
CA ASN A 135 -14.50 29.88 20.42
C ASN A 135 -14.69 29.89 21.94
N GLY A 136 -14.35 28.77 22.60
CA GLY A 136 -13.95 28.64 24.00
C GLY A 136 -14.66 29.52 25.05
N HIS A 137 -15.44 28.86 25.91
CA HIS A 137 -16.08 29.40 27.14
C HIS A 137 -17.31 30.30 26.94
N HIS A 138 -18.52 29.76 27.10
CA HIS A 138 -19.26 29.79 28.37
C HIS A 138 -20.73 29.37 28.15
N ARG A 139 -21.17 28.41 28.98
CA ARG A 139 -22.54 28.11 29.43
C ARG A 139 -23.68 28.12 28.39
N PHE A 140 -24.21 26.92 28.15
CA PHE A 140 -25.62 26.71 27.89
C PHE A 140 -26.47 27.51 28.87
N VAL A 141 -27.18 28.53 28.38
CA VAL A 141 -28.36 29.07 29.05
C VAL A 141 -29.47 29.12 28.01
N ARG A 142 -30.45 28.26 28.24
CA ARG A 142 -31.74 28.16 27.56
C ARG A 142 -32.58 29.36 28.02
N CYS A 143 -33.13 30.12 27.08
CA CYS A 143 -34.38 30.85 27.28
C CYS A 143 -35.41 30.26 26.33
#